data_AF-A0A4Y9F708-F1
#
_entry.id   AF-A0A4Y9F708-F1
#
_cell.length_a   1.000
_cell.length_b   1.000
_cell.length_c   1.000
_cell.angle_alpha   90.00
_cell.angle_beta   90.00
_cell.angle_gamma   90.00
#
_symmetry.space_group_name_H-M   'P 1'
#
loop_
_entity.id
_entity.type
_entity.pdbx_description
1 polymer ?
#
loop_
_entity_poly.entity_id
_entity_poly.type
_entity_poly.pdbx_seq_one_letter_code
_entity_poly.pdbx_strand_id
1 'polypeptide(L)'
;MPFIIDLADKLRAYTAPDGSKLTVVETAGWKTRGYAGQGMEGVEGVLWHHTATAEAAYARSNAPTLNILINGHSFLPGPLSQLALGRDGTVYVVAAGLCNHAGTGSASGAYRNVGNSYFIGIEMESSGVRDDWTEAQRRVMPHLGAALERGYGKGKDFIQIGHKEYSDQGKIDPTYIDMDALRLAINDLLYGGTTHVAPAAQNAAPAPDQRTAVGNNLNAPHWTVRAGDTLAKIARYYFGNASAADIKKLTDYNSIKDANRLAVGQRVFIPGPLVWTVEAGDSWEKIATYYGYSVQAVKDRNPGKSLTPGTALEIWGEGER
;
A
#
# COMPACT_ATOMS: atom_id res chain seq x y z
N MET A 1 -30.62 -3.59 0.52
CA MET A 1 -29.28 -2.97 0.67
C MET A 1 -28.57 -3.06 -0.68
N PRO A 2 -27.81 -2.04 -1.11
CA PRO A 2 -27.24 -1.98 -2.45
C PRO A 2 -26.18 -3.06 -2.70
N PHE A 3 -26.18 -3.58 -3.92
CA PHE A 3 -25.05 -4.34 -4.47
C PHE A 3 -24.13 -3.36 -5.19
N ILE A 4 -22.82 -3.47 -4.96
CA ILE A 4 -21.80 -2.65 -5.61
C ILE A 4 -21.42 -3.22 -6.99
N ILE A 5 -22.40 -3.23 -7.90
CA ILE A 5 -22.31 -3.84 -9.23
C ILE A 5 -21.33 -3.14 -10.18
N ASP A 6 -20.81 -1.97 -9.78
CA ASP A 6 -19.81 -1.17 -10.48
C ASP A 6 -18.38 -1.42 -9.95
N LEU A 7 -18.18 -2.38 -9.05
CA LEU A 7 -16.88 -2.71 -8.45
C LEU A 7 -15.80 -3.02 -9.51
N ALA A 8 -16.08 -3.92 -10.46
CA ALA A 8 -15.11 -4.27 -11.50
C ALA A 8 -14.75 -3.05 -12.37
N ASP A 9 -15.72 -2.19 -12.68
CA ASP A 9 -15.51 -1.01 -13.51
C ASP A 9 -14.67 0.05 -12.78
N LYS A 10 -14.90 0.26 -11.48
CA LYS A 10 -14.08 1.15 -10.66
C LYS A 10 -12.63 0.69 -10.56
N LEU A 11 -12.41 -0.62 -10.41
CA LEU A 11 -11.06 -1.18 -10.40
C LEU A 11 -10.35 -0.98 -11.75
N ARG A 12 -11.04 -1.16 -12.88
CA ARG A 12 -10.47 -0.97 -14.23
C ARG A 12 -10.27 0.50 -14.60
N ALA A 13 -11.09 1.39 -14.04
CA ALA A 13 -10.96 2.83 -14.22
C ALA A 13 -9.68 3.38 -13.58
N TYR A 14 -9.18 2.73 -12.53
CA TYR A 14 -7.89 3.08 -11.94
C TYR A 14 -6.75 2.93 -12.95
N THR A 15 -5.90 3.94 -13.00
CA THR A 15 -4.64 3.94 -13.75
C THR A 15 -3.57 4.41 -12.80
N ALA A 16 -2.52 3.61 -12.64
CA ALA A 16 -1.38 3.96 -11.81
C ALA A 16 -0.59 5.13 -12.43
N PRO A 17 0.24 5.83 -11.65
CA PRO A 17 1.05 6.94 -12.18
C PRO A 17 1.95 6.55 -13.35
N ASP A 18 2.40 5.29 -13.39
CA ASP A 18 3.23 4.74 -14.46
C ASP A 18 2.43 4.27 -15.70
N GLY A 19 1.11 4.50 -15.71
CA GLY A 19 0.18 4.09 -16.76
C GLY A 19 -0.31 2.64 -16.64
N SER A 20 0.22 1.85 -15.70
CA SER A 20 -0.21 0.47 -15.51
C SER A 20 -1.63 0.39 -14.96
N LYS A 21 -2.27 -0.76 -15.19
CA LYS A 21 -3.66 -1.04 -14.81
C LYS A 21 -3.76 -2.34 -14.02
N LEU A 22 -4.79 -2.43 -13.20
CA LEU A 22 -5.13 -3.68 -12.50
C LEU A 22 -5.63 -4.72 -13.51
N THR A 23 -5.15 -5.96 -13.39
CA THR A 23 -5.74 -7.11 -14.07
C THR A 23 -6.96 -7.56 -13.27
N VAL A 24 -8.16 -7.34 -13.81
CA VAL A 24 -9.44 -7.60 -13.12
C VAL A 24 -10.24 -8.70 -13.82
N VAL A 25 -10.47 -9.80 -13.12
CA VAL A 25 -11.24 -10.97 -13.60
C VAL A 25 -12.57 -11.06 -12.85
N GLU A 26 -13.67 -11.09 -13.59
CA GLU A 26 -15.01 -11.27 -13.00
C GLU A 26 -15.33 -12.76 -12.87
N THR A 27 -15.74 -13.19 -11.68
CA THR A 27 -16.27 -14.55 -11.49
C THR A 27 -17.72 -14.62 -11.94
N ALA A 28 -18.17 -15.75 -12.50
CA ALA A 28 -19.56 -15.91 -12.92
C ALA A 28 -20.53 -15.56 -11.78
N GLY A 29 -21.58 -14.76 -12.05
CA GLY A 29 -22.62 -14.42 -11.06
C GLY A 29 -22.23 -13.42 -9.97
N TRP A 30 -21.05 -12.79 -10.01
CA TRP A 30 -20.59 -11.90 -8.93
C TRP A 30 -21.52 -10.72 -8.63
N LYS A 31 -22.17 -10.15 -9.66
CA LYS A 31 -23.07 -8.98 -9.53
C LYS A 31 -24.30 -9.24 -8.66
N THR A 32 -24.72 -10.49 -8.53
CA THR A 32 -25.88 -10.90 -7.72
C THR A 32 -25.46 -11.67 -6.47
N ARG A 33 -24.16 -11.86 -6.24
CA ARG A 33 -23.64 -12.66 -5.12
C ARG A 33 -23.49 -11.81 -3.87
N GLY A 34 -24.11 -12.28 -2.80
CA GLY A 34 -24.03 -11.74 -1.45
C GLY A 34 -24.57 -12.78 -0.48
N TYR A 35 -24.11 -12.77 0.76
CA TYR A 35 -24.51 -13.74 1.77
C TYR A 35 -26.01 -13.65 2.01
N ALA A 36 -26.70 -14.79 1.93
CA ALA A 36 -28.17 -14.87 1.95
C ALA A 36 -28.87 -13.91 0.94
N GLY A 37 -28.19 -13.58 -0.17
CA GLY A 37 -28.70 -12.64 -1.18
C GLY A 37 -28.68 -11.17 -0.76
N GLN A 38 -27.93 -10.81 0.28
CA GLN A 38 -27.91 -9.45 0.84
C GLN A 38 -26.84 -8.57 0.19
N GLY A 39 -27.17 -7.30 -0.02
CA GLY A 39 -26.21 -6.25 -0.38
C GLY A 39 -25.49 -5.67 0.84
N MET A 40 -24.61 -4.70 0.62
CA MET A 40 -23.88 -4.00 1.69
C MET A 40 -24.69 -2.80 2.22
N GLU A 41 -24.52 -2.44 3.49
CA GLU A 41 -25.12 -1.21 4.05
C GLU A 41 -24.41 0.05 3.54
N GLY A 42 -23.09 -0.03 3.39
CA GLY A 42 -22.24 1.04 2.89
C GLY A 42 -20.87 0.51 2.45
N VAL A 43 -20.03 1.41 1.95
CA VAL A 43 -18.64 1.08 1.58
C VAL A 43 -17.74 2.11 2.22
N GLU A 44 -17.33 1.85 3.46
CA GLU A 44 -16.58 2.77 4.31
C GLU A 44 -15.08 2.48 4.28
N GLY A 45 -14.68 1.39 3.63
CA GLY A 45 -13.29 1.03 3.52
C GLY A 45 -13.08 -0.38 3.01
N VAL A 46 -11.90 -0.89 3.30
CA VAL A 46 -11.38 -2.20 2.93
C VAL A 46 -10.91 -2.93 4.18
N LEU A 47 -11.24 -4.21 4.27
CA LEU A 47 -10.70 -5.12 5.27
C LEU A 47 -9.79 -6.15 4.58
N TRP A 48 -8.50 -6.07 4.86
CA TRP A 48 -7.45 -6.86 4.22
C TRP A 48 -7.22 -8.17 4.99
N HIS A 49 -7.17 -9.29 4.28
CA HIS A 49 -6.98 -10.64 4.82
C HIS A 49 -5.88 -11.39 4.06
N HIS A 50 -5.34 -12.45 4.68
CA HIS A 50 -4.70 -13.53 3.94
C HIS A 50 -5.55 -14.80 3.98
N THR A 51 -5.37 -15.67 3.00
CA THR A 51 -6.21 -16.87 2.85
C THR A 51 -5.78 -18.07 3.72
N ALA A 52 -4.61 -17.99 4.36
CA ALA A 52 -3.99 -19.07 5.16
C ALA A 52 -3.85 -20.38 4.35
N THR A 53 -3.50 -20.25 3.07
CA THR A 53 -3.53 -21.37 2.13
C THR A 53 -2.26 -22.22 2.19
N ALA A 54 -2.43 -23.54 2.16
CA ALA A 54 -1.31 -24.47 2.08
C ALA A 54 -0.46 -24.21 0.83
N GLU A 55 0.84 -24.04 1.01
CA GLU A 55 1.75 -23.56 -0.05
C GLU A 55 1.80 -24.46 -1.29
N ALA A 56 1.63 -25.77 -1.11
CA ALA A 56 1.58 -26.72 -2.22
C ALA A 56 0.44 -26.42 -3.22
N ALA A 57 -0.59 -25.67 -2.82
CA ALA A 57 -1.69 -25.26 -3.70
C ALA A 57 -1.24 -24.24 -4.75
N TYR A 58 -0.23 -23.40 -4.46
CA TYR A 58 0.24 -22.36 -5.37
C TYR A 58 0.95 -22.92 -6.61
N ALA A 59 1.44 -24.16 -6.57
CA ALA A 59 2.02 -24.83 -7.73
C ALA A 59 0.97 -25.20 -8.80
N ARG A 60 -0.33 -25.16 -8.45
CA ARG A 60 -1.43 -25.65 -9.30
C ARG A 60 -2.39 -24.55 -9.73
N SER A 61 -2.47 -23.45 -8.99
CA SER A 61 -3.40 -22.36 -9.26
C SER A 61 -2.85 -21.03 -8.75
N ASN A 62 -3.16 -19.96 -9.48
CA ASN A 62 -2.86 -18.59 -9.09
C ASN A 62 -3.73 -18.12 -7.90
N ALA A 63 -4.97 -18.58 -7.83
CA ALA A 63 -5.95 -18.27 -6.78
C ALA A 63 -6.61 -19.57 -6.28
N PRO A 64 -5.86 -20.43 -5.56
CA PRO A 64 -6.34 -21.73 -5.11
C PRO A 64 -7.61 -21.67 -4.24
N THR A 65 -7.86 -20.57 -3.54
CA THR A 65 -9.03 -20.43 -2.66
C THR A 65 -10.25 -19.85 -3.35
N LEU A 66 -10.16 -19.42 -4.62
CA LEU A 66 -11.23 -18.71 -5.30
C LEU A 66 -12.61 -19.41 -5.19
N ASN A 67 -12.64 -20.74 -5.32
CA ASN A 67 -13.88 -21.50 -5.18
C ASN A 67 -14.44 -21.50 -3.75
N ILE A 68 -13.56 -21.53 -2.74
CA ILE A 68 -13.95 -21.41 -1.32
C ILE A 68 -14.42 -19.97 -1.04
N LEU A 69 -13.78 -18.96 -1.61
CA LEU A 69 -14.21 -17.56 -1.44
C LEU A 69 -15.59 -17.31 -2.06
N ILE A 70 -15.91 -17.96 -3.17
CA ILE A 70 -17.22 -17.88 -3.83
C ILE A 70 -18.30 -18.59 -3.02
N ASN A 71 -18.06 -19.85 -2.62
CA ASN A 71 -19.11 -20.73 -2.09
C ASN A 71 -19.12 -20.82 -0.56
N GLY A 72 -18.04 -20.43 0.09
CA GLY A 72 -17.75 -20.75 1.48
C GLY A 72 -17.38 -22.21 1.69
N HIS A 73 -17.49 -22.65 2.92
CA HIS A 73 -17.31 -24.02 3.37
C HIS A 73 -18.34 -24.39 4.44
N SER A 74 -18.32 -25.63 4.93
CA SER A 74 -19.35 -26.18 5.83
C SER A 74 -19.55 -25.42 7.15
N PHE A 75 -18.57 -24.62 7.57
CA PHE A 75 -18.61 -23.85 8.82
C PHE A 75 -18.79 -22.35 8.60
N LEU A 76 -18.64 -21.87 7.36
CA LEU A 76 -18.80 -20.46 7.01
C LEU A 76 -19.36 -20.36 5.59
N PRO A 77 -20.66 -20.07 5.43
CA PRO A 77 -21.28 -19.94 4.12
C PRO A 77 -20.71 -18.75 3.35
N GLY A 78 -20.53 -18.92 2.05
CA GLY A 78 -20.02 -17.87 1.18
C GLY A 78 -21.06 -16.79 0.86
N PRO A 79 -20.64 -15.74 0.14
CA PRO A 79 -19.26 -15.43 -0.22
C PRO A 79 -18.41 -15.00 0.99
N LEU A 80 -17.11 -15.31 0.97
CA LEU A 80 -16.17 -14.99 2.06
C LEU A 80 -15.37 -13.71 1.82
N SER A 81 -15.48 -13.09 0.64
CA SER A 81 -14.90 -11.79 0.36
C SER A 81 -15.51 -11.22 -0.93
N GLN A 82 -15.43 -9.91 -1.12
CA GLN A 82 -15.83 -9.27 -2.37
C GLN A 82 -14.73 -9.46 -3.42
N LEU A 83 -13.47 -9.46 -3.00
CA LEU A 83 -12.30 -9.59 -3.87
C LEU A 83 -11.34 -10.69 -3.40
N ALA A 84 -10.68 -11.33 -4.36
CA ALA A 84 -9.52 -12.18 -4.13
C ALA A 84 -8.30 -11.63 -4.87
N LEU A 85 -7.12 -11.65 -4.24
CA LEU A 85 -5.85 -11.27 -4.86
C LEU A 85 -4.98 -12.51 -5.09
N GLY A 86 -4.84 -12.92 -6.34
CA GLY A 86 -3.99 -14.04 -6.75
C GLY A 86 -2.51 -13.76 -6.56
N ARG A 87 -1.71 -14.83 -6.64
CA ARG A 87 -0.25 -14.80 -6.46
C ARG A 87 0.48 -13.96 -7.51
N ASP A 88 -0.07 -13.83 -8.72
CA ASP A 88 0.46 -13.01 -9.81
C ASP A 88 -0.03 -11.54 -9.80
N GLY A 89 -0.81 -11.14 -8.80
CA GLY A 89 -1.40 -9.81 -8.71
C GLY A 89 -2.74 -9.64 -9.44
N THR A 90 -3.31 -10.70 -10.03
CA THR A 90 -4.66 -10.68 -10.60
C THR A 90 -5.71 -10.49 -9.50
N VAL A 91 -6.62 -9.53 -9.70
CA VAL A 91 -7.75 -9.25 -8.82
C VAL A 91 -9.00 -9.95 -9.35
N TYR A 92 -9.53 -10.90 -8.60
CA TYR A 92 -10.77 -11.60 -8.93
C TYR A 92 -11.95 -10.95 -8.20
N VAL A 93 -13.00 -10.61 -8.93
CA VAL A 93 -14.23 -10.05 -8.38
C VAL A 93 -15.19 -11.20 -8.05
N VAL A 94 -15.38 -11.43 -6.74
CA VAL A 94 -16.12 -12.55 -6.19
C VAL A 94 -17.58 -12.18 -5.94
N ALA A 95 -17.85 -11.03 -5.34
CA ALA A 95 -19.21 -10.67 -4.93
C ALA A 95 -19.42 -9.15 -4.93
N ALA A 96 -20.65 -8.73 -5.23
CA ALA A 96 -21.09 -7.34 -5.15
C ALA A 96 -21.91 -7.05 -3.87
N GLY A 97 -22.28 -8.07 -3.10
CA GLY A 97 -23.07 -7.93 -1.88
C GLY A 97 -22.25 -8.11 -0.60
N LEU A 98 -22.97 -8.38 0.49
CA LEU A 98 -22.40 -8.67 1.79
C LEU A 98 -21.60 -9.98 1.75
N CYS A 99 -20.44 -10.02 2.39
CA CYS A 99 -19.59 -11.21 2.49
C CYS A 99 -19.29 -11.53 3.96
N ASN A 100 -19.09 -12.81 4.27
CA ASN A 100 -18.79 -13.28 5.62
C ASN A 100 -17.27 -13.30 5.87
N HIS A 101 -16.69 -12.18 6.30
CA HIS A 101 -15.22 -12.06 6.40
C HIS A 101 -14.70 -11.42 7.70
N ALA A 102 -15.35 -10.39 8.22
CA ALA A 102 -14.80 -9.54 9.28
C ALA A 102 -14.96 -10.11 10.69
N GLY A 103 -16.03 -10.86 10.95
CA GLY A 103 -16.34 -11.34 12.30
C GLY A 103 -16.53 -10.21 13.32
N THR A 104 -16.23 -10.50 14.60
CA THR A 104 -16.33 -9.54 15.70
C THR A 104 -15.07 -8.69 15.81
N GLY A 105 -15.25 -7.38 15.97
CA GLY A 105 -14.16 -6.42 15.96
C GLY A 105 -14.65 -4.98 15.84
N SER A 106 -13.74 -4.03 15.68
CA SER A 106 -14.04 -2.61 15.50
C SER A 106 -12.90 -1.88 14.78
N ALA A 107 -13.24 -0.86 13.99
CA ALA A 107 -12.28 0.08 13.45
C ALA A 107 -12.26 1.34 14.34
N SER A 108 -11.30 1.43 15.26
CA SER A 108 -11.12 2.58 16.17
C SER A 108 -12.39 2.98 16.95
N GLY A 109 -13.18 1.99 17.40
CA GLY A 109 -14.45 2.20 18.12
C GLY A 109 -15.66 2.42 17.21
N ALA A 110 -15.45 2.70 15.92
CA ALA A 110 -16.49 2.72 14.89
C ALA A 110 -16.68 1.33 14.28
N TYR A 111 -17.81 1.15 13.58
CA TYR A 111 -18.15 -0.07 12.83
C TYR A 111 -18.01 -1.37 13.65
N ARG A 112 -18.36 -1.32 14.94
CA ARG A 112 -18.23 -2.45 15.86
C ARG A 112 -19.15 -3.60 15.46
N ASN A 113 -18.56 -4.77 15.21
CA ASN A 113 -19.23 -6.02 14.82
C ASN A 113 -20.09 -5.91 13.54
N VAL A 114 -19.84 -4.90 12.70
CA VAL A 114 -20.59 -4.66 11.46
C VAL A 114 -19.68 -4.62 10.22
N GLY A 115 -18.42 -5.06 10.33
CA GLY A 115 -17.45 -5.00 9.25
C GLY A 115 -17.91 -5.65 7.93
N ASN A 116 -18.67 -6.75 7.99
CA ASN A 116 -19.24 -7.40 6.80
C ASN A 116 -20.17 -6.48 5.99
N SER A 117 -20.87 -5.57 6.67
CA SER A 117 -21.85 -4.67 6.05
C SER A 117 -21.22 -3.40 5.44
N TYR A 118 -20.01 -3.02 5.88
CA TYR A 118 -19.42 -1.71 5.59
C TYR A 118 -18.03 -1.77 4.93
N PHE A 119 -17.33 -2.90 4.97
CA PHE A 119 -16.00 -3.03 4.36
C PHE A 119 -16.00 -3.98 3.18
N ILE A 120 -15.25 -3.62 2.14
CA ILE A 120 -14.89 -4.54 1.07
C ILE A 120 -13.81 -5.47 1.62
N GLY A 121 -14.14 -6.75 1.78
CA GLY A 121 -13.17 -7.80 2.12
C GLY A 121 -12.28 -8.15 0.91
N ILE A 122 -10.96 -8.16 1.14
CA ILE A 122 -9.97 -8.63 0.17
C ILE A 122 -9.21 -9.80 0.77
N GLU A 123 -9.35 -10.96 0.14
CA GLU A 123 -8.65 -12.19 0.51
C GLU A 123 -7.42 -12.39 -0.38
N MET A 124 -6.23 -12.29 0.19
CA MET A 124 -4.97 -12.33 -0.55
C MET A 124 -4.26 -13.67 -0.38
N GLU A 125 -3.89 -14.31 -1.48
CA GLU A 125 -3.31 -15.66 -1.45
C GLU A 125 -1.94 -15.68 -0.76
N SER A 126 -1.91 -16.21 0.46
CA SER A 126 -0.70 -16.35 1.28
C SER A 126 -0.92 -17.43 2.33
N SER A 127 0.15 -18.16 2.66
CA SER A 127 0.12 -19.19 3.70
C SER A 127 -0.04 -18.60 5.10
N GLY A 128 0.37 -17.35 5.28
CA GLY A 128 0.30 -16.64 6.54
C GLY A 128 1.29 -17.11 7.61
N VAL A 129 2.03 -18.20 7.37
CA VAL A 129 2.98 -18.80 8.32
C VAL A 129 4.44 -18.42 8.07
N ARG A 130 4.71 -17.78 6.92
CA ARG A 130 5.98 -17.12 6.61
C ARG A 130 5.73 -15.94 5.69
N ASP A 131 6.75 -15.11 5.48
CA ASP A 131 6.72 -14.10 4.44
C ASP A 131 6.83 -14.77 3.05
N ASP A 132 5.67 -15.13 2.50
CA ASP A 132 5.55 -15.71 1.16
C ASP A 132 4.91 -14.74 0.16
N TRP A 133 4.71 -13.46 0.49
CA TRP A 133 4.07 -12.50 -0.41
C TRP A 133 4.88 -12.29 -1.69
N THR A 134 4.28 -12.49 -2.86
CA THR A 134 4.99 -12.30 -4.12
C THR A 134 5.26 -10.82 -4.41
N GLU A 135 6.27 -10.55 -5.23
CA GLU A 135 6.53 -9.18 -5.73
C GLU A 135 5.31 -8.59 -6.44
N ALA A 136 4.56 -9.41 -7.18
CA ALA A 136 3.36 -8.96 -7.87
C ALA A 136 2.25 -8.56 -6.90
N GLN A 137 2.02 -9.33 -5.84
CA GLN A 137 1.07 -8.96 -4.79
C GLN A 137 1.49 -7.67 -4.09
N ARG A 138 2.76 -7.57 -3.68
CA ARG A 138 3.30 -6.37 -3.02
C ARG A 138 3.19 -5.12 -3.90
N ARG A 139 3.39 -5.27 -5.21
CA ARG A 139 3.16 -4.20 -6.18
C ARG A 139 1.68 -3.84 -6.29
N VAL A 140 0.77 -4.81 -6.35
CA VAL A 140 -0.65 -4.59 -6.62
C VAL A 140 -1.45 -4.09 -5.42
N MET A 141 -1.12 -4.51 -4.18
CA MET A 141 -1.90 -4.14 -2.99
C MET A 141 -2.12 -2.61 -2.86
N PRO A 142 -1.10 -1.74 -2.96
CA PRO A 142 -1.33 -0.29 -2.85
C PRO A 142 -2.21 0.27 -3.99
N HIS A 143 -2.05 -0.23 -5.21
CA HIS A 143 -2.88 0.19 -6.35
C HIS A 143 -4.33 -0.25 -6.19
N LEU A 144 -4.56 -1.46 -5.66
CA LEU A 144 -5.89 -1.96 -5.37
C LEU A 144 -6.59 -1.13 -4.29
N GLY A 145 -5.88 -0.81 -3.21
CA GLY A 145 -6.39 0.08 -2.16
C GLY A 145 -6.75 1.46 -2.70
N ALA A 146 -5.86 2.06 -3.50
CA ALA A 146 -6.09 3.35 -4.13
C ALA A 146 -7.25 3.34 -5.14
N ALA A 147 -7.42 2.25 -5.90
CA ALA A 147 -8.53 2.10 -6.84
C ALA A 147 -9.89 2.09 -6.11
N LEU A 148 -9.97 1.35 -5.00
CA LEU A 148 -11.18 1.27 -4.18
C LEU A 148 -11.49 2.61 -3.51
N GLU A 149 -10.48 3.27 -2.97
CA GLU A 149 -10.62 4.58 -2.33
C GLU A 149 -11.05 5.68 -3.33
N ARG A 150 -10.43 5.75 -4.51
CA ARG A 150 -10.90 6.66 -5.57
C ARG A 150 -12.33 6.33 -6.00
N GLY A 151 -12.67 5.05 -6.06
CA GLY A 151 -13.98 4.58 -6.49
C GLY A 151 -15.11 4.89 -5.50
N TYR A 152 -14.87 4.73 -4.20
CA TYR A 152 -15.91 4.73 -3.17
C TYR A 152 -15.71 5.74 -2.03
N GLY A 153 -14.49 6.27 -1.86
CA GLY A 153 -14.15 7.22 -0.80
C GLY A 153 -14.91 8.55 -0.95
N LYS A 154 -15.06 9.09 -2.17
CA LYS A 154 -15.83 10.33 -2.42
C LYS A 154 -15.50 11.49 -1.45
N GLY A 155 -14.26 11.59 -0.98
CA GLY A 155 -13.80 12.64 -0.04
C GLY A 155 -14.08 12.36 1.45
N LYS A 156 -14.55 11.16 1.81
CA LYS A 156 -14.63 10.71 3.21
C LYS A 156 -13.35 10.00 3.63
N ASP A 157 -13.13 9.88 4.94
CA ASP A 157 -12.07 9.05 5.50
C ASP A 157 -12.35 7.57 5.15
N PHE A 158 -11.69 7.09 4.09
CA PHE A 158 -11.85 5.73 3.61
C PHE A 158 -10.90 4.80 4.35
N ILE A 159 -11.46 3.84 5.09
CA ILE A 159 -10.68 3.02 6.01
C ILE A 159 -9.93 1.93 5.25
N GLN A 160 -8.63 1.79 5.49
CA GLN A 160 -7.83 0.65 5.03
C GLN A 160 -7.37 -0.11 6.28
N ILE A 161 -7.94 -1.27 6.60
CA ILE A 161 -7.66 -1.98 7.86
C ILE A 161 -7.36 -3.46 7.64
N GLY A 162 -6.34 -3.98 8.31
CA GLY A 162 -6.07 -5.41 8.34
C GLY A 162 -7.00 -6.12 9.31
N HIS A 163 -7.34 -7.37 9.05
CA HIS A 163 -8.21 -8.13 9.93
C HIS A 163 -7.67 -8.20 11.38
N LYS A 164 -6.34 -8.29 11.53
CA LYS A 164 -5.61 -8.25 12.81
C LYS A 164 -5.77 -6.95 13.58
N GLU A 165 -6.09 -5.85 12.91
CA GLU A 165 -6.32 -4.55 13.54
C GLU A 165 -7.80 -4.34 13.85
N TYR A 166 -8.70 -4.97 13.08
CA TYR A 166 -10.15 -4.91 13.34
C TYR A 166 -10.59 -5.89 14.42
N SER A 167 -10.05 -7.11 14.44
CA SER A 167 -10.60 -8.25 15.19
C SER A 167 -10.41 -8.15 16.72
N ASP A 168 -11.49 -8.40 17.46
CA ASP A 168 -11.45 -8.60 18.92
C ASP A 168 -11.08 -10.05 19.32
N GLN A 169 -10.88 -10.95 18.35
CA GLN A 169 -10.62 -12.39 18.56
C GLN A 169 -9.16 -12.81 18.36
N GLY A 170 -8.23 -11.86 18.23
CA GLY A 170 -6.82 -12.15 18.03
C GLY A 170 -6.46 -12.72 16.65
N LYS A 171 -7.21 -12.35 15.60
CA LYS A 171 -6.82 -12.62 14.21
C LYS A 171 -5.43 -12.03 13.93
N ILE A 172 -4.65 -12.70 13.09
CA ILE A 172 -3.26 -12.33 12.81
C ILE A 172 -3.08 -11.81 11.39
N ASP A 173 -4.08 -11.99 10.53
CA ASP A 173 -4.01 -11.69 9.12
C ASP A 173 -4.24 -10.20 8.80
N PRO A 174 -3.58 -9.63 7.78
CA PRO A 174 -2.53 -10.25 6.98
C PRO A 174 -1.19 -10.21 7.73
N THR A 175 -0.62 -11.38 8.05
CA THR A 175 0.73 -11.50 8.61
C THR A 175 1.79 -11.03 7.59
N TYR A 176 2.92 -10.54 8.08
CA TYR A 176 4.05 -10.04 7.25
C TYR A 176 3.74 -8.87 6.31
N ILE A 177 2.52 -8.31 6.37
CA ILE A 177 2.17 -7.01 5.81
C ILE A 177 2.16 -5.99 6.93
N ASP A 178 3.01 -4.97 6.81
CA ASP A 178 2.92 -3.76 7.61
C ASP A 178 1.76 -2.93 7.04
N MET A 179 0.66 -2.85 7.79
CA MET A 179 -0.56 -2.17 7.36
C MET A 179 -0.38 -0.65 7.31
N ASP A 180 0.49 -0.08 8.14
CA ASP A 180 0.81 1.34 8.09
C ASP A 180 1.63 1.66 6.84
N ALA A 181 2.60 0.81 6.50
CA ALA A 181 3.34 0.94 5.24
C ALA A 181 2.42 0.81 4.01
N LEU A 182 1.43 -0.09 4.05
CA LEU A 182 0.45 -0.23 2.98
C LEU A 182 -0.42 1.04 2.85
N ARG A 183 -0.95 1.57 3.96
CA ARG A 183 -1.70 2.83 3.97
C ARG A 183 -0.89 3.99 3.40
N LEU A 184 0.38 4.11 3.78
CA LEU A 184 1.26 5.15 3.25
C LEU A 184 1.43 5.00 1.73
N ALA A 185 1.69 3.80 1.24
CA ALA A 185 1.81 3.56 -0.21
C ALA A 185 0.51 3.86 -0.97
N ILE A 186 -0.66 3.58 -0.38
CA ILE A 186 -1.97 3.96 -0.95
C ILE A 186 -2.07 5.49 -1.03
N ASN A 187 -1.75 6.20 0.05
CA ASN A 187 -1.80 7.66 0.10
C ASN A 187 -0.85 8.30 -0.92
N ASP A 188 0.36 7.77 -1.07
CA ASP A 188 1.33 8.24 -2.06
C ASP A 188 0.76 8.15 -3.49
N LEU A 189 0.07 7.04 -3.81
CA LEU A 189 -0.58 6.84 -5.10
C LEU A 189 -1.81 7.74 -5.32
N LEU A 190 -2.53 8.08 -4.25
CA LEU A 190 -3.72 8.93 -4.31
C LEU A 190 -3.37 10.40 -4.48
N TYR A 191 -2.39 10.88 -3.72
CA TYR A 191 -2.09 12.29 -3.55
C TYR A 191 -0.71 12.70 -4.11
N GLY A 192 -0.04 11.81 -4.86
CA GLY A 192 1.19 12.14 -5.58
C GLY A 192 2.34 12.56 -4.66
N GLY A 193 2.41 11.98 -3.45
CA GLY A 193 3.38 12.35 -2.42
C GLY A 193 3.08 13.69 -1.70
N THR A 194 1.96 14.36 -1.99
CA THR A 194 1.49 15.48 -1.17
C THR A 194 0.72 14.92 0.02
N THR A 195 1.24 15.15 1.22
CA THR A 195 0.68 14.66 2.48
C THR A 195 -0.78 15.08 2.65
N HIS A 196 -1.72 14.14 2.60
CA HIS A 196 -2.98 14.27 3.35
C HIS A 196 -2.84 13.50 4.66
N VAL A 197 -3.19 14.18 5.74
CA VAL A 197 -3.07 13.72 7.13
C VAL A 197 -4.07 12.57 7.34
N ALA A 198 -3.59 11.37 7.69
CA ALA A 198 -4.47 10.32 8.19
C ALA A 198 -5.13 10.79 9.50
N PRO A 199 -6.41 10.45 9.78
CA PRO A 199 -6.98 10.60 11.10
C PRO A 199 -6.12 9.85 12.11
N ALA A 200 -5.74 10.55 13.17
CA ALA A 200 -4.72 10.13 14.12
C ALA A 200 -4.99 8.73 14.71
N ALA A 201 -4.01 7.84 14.57
CA ALA A 201 -3.78 6.79 15.56
C ALA A 201 -3.34 7.48 16.86
N GLN A 202 -4.30 7.84 17.71
CA GLN A 202 -4.02 8.31 19.06
C GLN A 202 -3.45 7.14 19.86
N ASN A 203 -2.11 7.06 19.91
CA ASN A 203 -1.27 6.56 21.02
C ASN A 203 0.21 6.35 20.62
N ALA A 204 0.71 7.02 19.57
CA ALA A 204 2.15 7.18 19.39
C ALA A 204 2.59 8.51 20.01
N ALA A 205 3.62 8.48 20.86
CA ALA A 205 4.28 9.71 21.32
C ALA A 205 4.70 10.54 20.09
N PRO A 206 4.54 11.88 20.12
CA PRO A 206 4.87 12.72 18.97
C PRO A 206 6.35 12.52 18.60
N ALA A 207 6.59 12.25 17.32
CA ALA A 207 7.95 12.28 16.78
C ALA A 207 8.57 13.66 17.07
N PRO A 208 9.87 13.75 17.41
CA PRO A 208 10.53 15.02 17.65
C PRO A 208 10.41 15.91 16.41
N ASP A 209 10.05 17.18 16.62
CA ASP A 209 9.80 18.17 15.56
C ASP A 209 11.02 18.30 14.63
N GLN A 210 10.96 17.71 13.43
CA GLN A 210 12.06 17.67 12.46
C GLN A 210 12.14 18.94 11.59
N ARG A 211 11.30 19.95 11.85
CA ARG A 211 11.21 21.21 11.06
C ARG A 211 12.50 22.03 11.03
N THR A 212 13.51 21.69 11.83
CA THR A 212 14.72 22.51 12.01
C THR A 212 15.94 22.04 11.23
N ALA A 213 15.95 20.84 10.61
CA ALA A 213 17.17 20.29 9.99
C ALA A 213 17.35 20.64 8.50
N VAL A 214 16.24 20.73 7.75
CA VAL A 214 16.21 20.87 6.27
C VAL A 214 15.24 22.02 5.98
N GLY A 215 15.76 23.22 5.78
CA GLY A 215 15.07 24.50 6.00
C GLY A 215 13.65 24.56 5.42
N ASN A 216 12.62 24.32 6.24
CA ASN A 216 11.19 24.33 5.90
C ASN A 216 10.77 23.57 4.60
N ASN A 217 11.66 22.87 3.91
CA ASN A 217 11.39 22.21 2.64
C ASN A 217 10.84 20.80 2.90
N LEU A 218 9.54 20.75 3.19
CA LEU A 218 8.84 19.49 3.45
C LEU A 218 8.78 18.56 2.22
N ASN A 219 9.22 19.01 1.04
CA ASN A 219 9.26 18.24 -0.20
C ASN A 219 10.66 17.69 -0.52
N ALA A 220 11.65 17.87 0.35
CA ALA A 220 12.95 17.24 0.17
C ALA A 220 12.82 15.70 0.20
N PRO A 221 13.65 14.97 -0.58
CA PRO A 221 13.64 13.51 -0.59
C PRO A 221 13.86 12.97 0.82
N HIS A 222 13.02 12.04 1.25
CA HIS A 222 13.06 11.55 2.62
C HIS A 222 12.56 10.12 2.72
N TRP A 223 13.03 9.44 3.75
CA TRP A 223 12.56 8.14 4.18
C TRP A 223 11.74 8.29 5.46
N THR A 224 10.49 7.84 5.45
CA THR A 224 9.69 7.75 6.68
C THR A 224 9.99 6.41 7.35
N VAL A 225 10.61 6.44 8.53
CA VAL A 225 11.07 5.29 9.30
C VAL A 225 9.92 4.37 9.66
N ARG A 226 10.10 3.07 9.43
CA ARG A 226 9.20 1.97 9.77
C ARG A 226 9.83 1.08 10.84
N ALA A 227 9.04 0.18 11.42
CA ALA A 227 9.53 -0.74 12.43
C ALA A 227 10.65 -1.63 11.85
N GLY A 228 11.80 -1.67 12.52
CA GLY A 228 12.97 -2.45 12.08
C GLY A 228 13.84 -1.77 11.03
N ASP A 229 13.55 -0.52 10.64
CA ASP A 229 14.47 0.28 9.84
C ASP A 229 15.71 0.67 10.64
N THR A 230 16.82 0.81 9.92
CA THR A 230 18.08 1.32 10.45
C THR A 230 18.68 2.30 9.45
N LEU A 231 19.49 3.26 9.92
CA LEU A 231 20.20 4.16 9.01
C LEU A 231 21.08 3.39 8.01
N ALA A 232 21.58 2.21 8.38
CA ALA A 232 22.31 1.34 7.47
C ALA A 232 21.45 0.83 6.30
N LYS A 233 20.17 0.47 6.55
CA LYS A 233 19.24 0.06 5.49
C LYS A 233 18.91 1.23 4.56
N ILE A 234 18.64 2.40 5.15
CA ILE A 234 18.32 3.62 4.42
C ILE A 234 19.53 4.06 3.57
N ALA A 235 20.73 4.05 4.14
CA ALA A 235 21.98 4.37 3.42
C ALA A 235 22.22 3.41 2.25
N ARG A 236 22.05 2.09 2.47
CA ARG A 236 22.22 1.10 1.40
C ARG A 236 21.26 1.33 0.25
N TYR A 237 20.03 1.74 0.55
CA TYR A 237 19.02 2.03 -0.46
C TYR A 237 19.39 3.23 -1.33
N TYR A 238 19.76 4.36 -0.71
CA TYR A 238 20.00 5.61 -1.44
C TYR A 238 21.42 5.81 -1.95
N PHE A 239 22.41 5.22 -1.31
CA PHE A 239 23.83 5.41 -1.65
C PHE A 239 24.50 4.13 -2.16
N GLY A 240 23.77 3.01 -2.23
CA GLY A 240 24.30 1.71 -2.64
C GLY A 240 25.17 1.01 -1.59
N ASN A 241 25.49 1.66 -0.46
CA ASN A 241 26.30 1.10 0.62
C ASN A 241 25.78 1.55 2.00
N ALA A 242 26.14 0.80 3.04
CA ALA A 242 25.85 1.10 4.45
C ALA A 242 27.14 1.45 5.20
N SER A 243 28.08 2.16 4.57
CA SER A 243 29.35 2.49 5.20
C SER A 243 29.14 3.44 6.39
N ALA A 244 30.09 3.47 7.33
CA ALA A 244 30.04 4.43 8.44
C ALA A 244 29.98 5.88 7.95
N ALA A 245 30.60 6.19 6.81
CA ALA A 245 30.53 7.50 6.18
C ALA A 245 29.12 7.82 5.67
N ASP A 246 28.42 6.85 5.08
CA ASP A 246 27.06 7.05 4.54
C ASP A 246 26.01 7.19 5.64
N ILE A 247 26.14 6.40 6.71
CA ILE A 247 25.33 6.56 7.92
C ILE A 247 25.59 7.94 8.52
N LYS A 248 26.86 8.38 8.56
CA LYS A 248 27.23 9.71 9.07
C LYS A 248 26.63 10.84 8.25
N LYS A 249 26.55 10.71 6.92
CA LYS A 249 25.85 11.68 6.06
C LYS A 249 24.39 11.84 6.49
N LEU A 250 23.68 10.72 6.72
CA LEU A 250 22.29 10.75 7.17
C LEU A 250 22.16 11.39 8.56
N THR A 251 23.04 11.04 9.51
CA THR A 251 22.96 11.62 10.86
C THR A 251 23.24 13.11 10.87
N ASP A 252 24.28 13.56 10.16
CA ASP A 252 24.66 14.96 10.10
C ASP A 252 23.57 15.80 9.42
N TYR A 253 23.01 15.30 8.30
CA TYR A 253 21.98 15.99 7.53
C TYR A 253 20.66 16.13 8.30
N ASN A 254 20.32 15.13 9.12
CA ASN A 254 19.06 15.10 9.88
C ASN A 254 19.21 15.52 11.34
N SER A 255 20.40 15.92 11.77
CA SER A 255 20.71 16.18 13.19
C SER A 255 20.34 14.99 14.11
N ILE A 256 20.48 13.75 13.63
CA ILE A 256 20.19 12.54 14.40
C ILE A 256 21.37 12.25 15.32
N LYS A 257 21.14 12.38 16.63
CA LYS A 257 22.19 12.19 17.66
C LYS A 257 22.55 10.73 17.91
N ASP A 258 21.59 9.83 17.74
CA ASP A 258 21.78 8.39 17.95
C ASP A 258 21.28 7.62 16.72
N ALA A 259 22.24 7.10 15.95
CA ALA A 259 21.99 6.36 14.71
C ALA A 259 21.19 5.06 14.90
N ASN A 260 21.14 4.53 16.13
CA ASN A 260 20.44 3.29 16.47
C ASN A 260 19.02 3.53 16.98
N ARG A 261 18.63 4.79 17.20
CA ARG A 261 17.32 5.15 17.74
C ARG A 261 16.53 5.97 16.75
N LEU A 262 15.95 5.28 15.78
CA LEU A 262 14.96 5.85 14.88
C LEU A 262 13.56 5.58 15.42
N ALA A 263 12.71 6.61 15.43
CA ALA A 263 11.31 6.46 15.80
C ALA A 263 10.47 6.13 14.56
N VAL A 264 9.54 5.19 14.68
CA VAL A 264 8.56 4.93 13.60
C VAL A 264 7.80 6.23 13.29
N GLY A 265 7.67 6.55 12.00
CA GLY A 265 7.10 7.81 11.51
C GLY A 265 8.09 8.98 11.45
N GLN A 266 9.31 8.83 11.97
CA GLN A 266 10.35 9.84 11.80
C GLN A 266 10.73 9.97 10.32
N ARG A 267 10.81 11.20 9.81
CA ARG A 267 11.33 11.47 8.46
C ARG A 267 12.85 11.64 8.55
N VAL A 268 13.58 10.77 7.86
CA VAL A 268 15.02 10.86 7.62
C VAL A 268 15.19 11.39 6.20
N PHE A 269 15.45 12.69 6.08
CA PHE A 269 15.74 13.36 4.82
C PHE A 269 17.06 12.87 4.23
N ILE A 270 17.12 12.76 2.91
CA ILE A 270 18.24 12.14 2.22
C ILE A 270 19.15 13.24 1.66
N PRO A 271 20.42 13.35 2.11
CA PRO A 271 21.36 14.29 1.55
C PRO A 271 21.67 13.93 0.10
N GLY A 272 21.77 14.95 -0.75
CA GLY A 272 22.25 14.79 -2.12
C GLY A 272 23.77 14.58 -2.21
N PRO A 273 24.28 14.30 -3.42
CA PRO A 273 23.50 14.21 -4.66
C PRO A 273 22.73 12.88 -4.75
N LEU A 274 21.48 12.94 -5.22
CA LEU A 274 20.73 11.76 -5.63
C LEU A 274 20.71 11.67 -7.15
N VAL A 275 21.08 10.49 -7.65
CA VAL A 275 21.16 10.20 -9.07
C VAL A 275 20.26 9.03 -9.39
N TRP A 276 19.43 9.19 -10.41
CA TRP A 276 18.70 8.10 -11.04
C TRP A 276 19.48 7.60 -12.24
N THR A 277 19.84 6.31 -12.26
CA THR A 277 20.40 5.70 -13.47
C THR A 277 19.23 5.17 -14.29
N VAL A 278 19.05 5.70 -15.49
CA VAL A 278 17.93 5.33 -16.35
C VAL A 278 18.00 3.85 -16.69
N GLU A 279 16.88 3.16 -16.57
CA GLU A 279 16.69 1.76 -16.96
C GLU A 279 15.73 1.66 -18.15
N ALA A 280 15.69 0.49 -18.77
CA ALA A 280 14.78 0.23 -19.87
C ALA A 280 13.32 0.29 -19.38
N GLY A 281 12.52 1.19 -19.97
CA GLY A 281 11.11 1.38 -19.60
C GLY A 281 10.85 2.55 -18.65
N ASP A 282 11.87 3.32 -18.29
CA ASP A 282 11.72 4.58 -17.59
C ASP A 282 11.05 5.67 -18.44
N SER A 283 10.30 6.54 -17.75
CA SER A 283 9.79 7.78 -18.31
C SER A 283 10.08 8.93 -17.35
N TRP A 284 10.06 10.17 -17.86
CA TRP A 284 10.30 11.34 -17.02
C TRP A 284 9.23 11.47 -15.93
N GLU A 285 8.00 11.08 -16.26
CA GLU A 285 6.84 11.04 -15.35
C GLU A 285 7.04 10.06 -14.21
N LYS A 286 7.54 8.84 -14.49
CA LYS A 286 7.83 7.83 -13.46
C LYS A 286 8.89 8.32 -12.48
N ILE A 287 10.00 8.83 -13.03
CA ILE A 287 11.14 9.33 -12.24
C ILE A 287 10.72 10.52 -11.39
N ALA A 288 10.02 11.49 -11.98
CA ALA A 288 9.58 12.69 -11.27
C ALA A 288 8.56 12.36 -10.16
N THR A 289 7.59 11.48 -10.44
CA THR A 289 6.57 11.08 -9.48
C THR A 289 7.17 10.32 -8.30
N TYR A 290 8.16 9.44 -8.56
CA TYR A 290 8.83 8.68 -7.51
C TYR A 290 9.46 9.59 -6.44
N TYR A 291 9.98 10.76 -6.84
CA TYR A 291 10.58 11.75 -5.92
C TYR A 291 9.66 12.92 -5.55
N GLY A 292 8.40 12.91 -5.99
CA GLY A 292 7.46 14.01 -5.72
C GLY A 292 7.80 15.33 -6.44
N TYR A 293 8.49 15.26 -7.59
CA TYR A 293 8.79 16.43 -8.43
C TYR A 293 7.87 16.51 -9.66
N SER A 294 7.81 17.69 -10.26
CA SER A 294 7.27 17.83 -11.61
C SER A 294 8.28 17.30 -12.65
N VAL A 295 7.76 16.77 -13.76
CA VAL A 295 8.59 16.37 -14.91
C VAL A 295 9.52 17.50 -15.35
N GLN A 296 9.01 18.73 -15.38
CA GLN A 296 9.78 19.89 -15.78
C GLN A 296 10.94 20.14 -14.80
N ALA A 297 10.71 20.06 -13.49
CA ALA A 297 11.76 20.26 -12.49
C ALA A 297 12.88 19.20 -12.56
N VAL A 298 12.57 17.97 -12.98
CA VAL A 298 13.59 16.93 -13.22
C VAL A 298 14.35 17.19 -14.53
N LYS A 299 13.64 17.63 -15.59
CA LYS A 299 14.25 17.99 -16.87
C LYS A 299 15.14 19.23 -16.79
N ASP A 300 14.72 20.25 -16.04
CA ASP A 300 15.47 21.49 -15.83
C ASP A 300 16.82 21.22 -15.13
N ARG A 301 16.85 20.25 -14.22
CA ARG A 301 18.07 19.75 -13.58
C ARG A 301 18.95 18.90 -14.51
N ASN A 302 18.39 18.39 -15.60
CA ASN A 302 19.07 17.49 -16.54
C ASN A 302 19.01 18.03 -17.98
N PRO A 303 19.50 19.26 -18.22
CA PRO A 303 19.36 19.89 -19.52
C PRO A 303 20.03 19.06 -20.61
N GLY A 304 19.28 18.75 -21.67
CA GLY A 304 19.77 18.01 -22.83
C GLY A 304 19.98 16.51 -22.64
N LYS A 305 19.70 15.94 -21.46
CA LYS A 305 19.76 14.48 -21.25
C LYS A 305 18.51 13.79 -21.79
N SER A 306 18.68 12.55 -22.27
CA SER A 306 17.61 11.65 -22.70
C SER A 306 17.46 10.47 -21.75
N LEU A 307 16.34 9.74 -21.84
CA LEU A 307 16.11 8.52 -21.07
C LEU A 307 16.72 7.29 -21.75
N THR A 308 17.98 7.39 -22.16
CA THR A 308 18.71 6.24 -22.67
C THR A 308 19.19 5.39 -21.48
N PRO A 309 18.96 4.07 -21.45
CA PRO A 309 19.42 3.23 -20.35
C PRO A 309 20.91 3.42 -20.03
N GLY A 310 21.24 3.50 -18.75
CA GLY A 310 22.57 3.86 -18.24
C GLY A 310 22.82 5.36 -18.08
N THR A 311 21.92 6.24 -18.54
CA THR A 311 22.07 7.69 -18.34
C THR A 311 21.85 8.04 -16.88
N ALA A 312 22.80 8.75 -16.26
CA ALA A 312 22.66 9.29 -14.91
C ALA A 312 21.91 10.62 -14.93
N LEU A 313 20.77 10.70 -14.25
CA LEU A 313 19.97 11.91 -14.07
C LEU A 313 20.08 12.42 -12.64
N GLU A 314 20.34 13.71 -12.49
CA GLU A 314 20.37 14.38 -11.19
C GLU A 314 18.94 14.64 -10.70
N ILE A 315 18.62 14.12 -9.53
CA ILE A 315 17.29 14.25 -8.92
C ILE A 315 17.31 15.29 -7.82
N TRP A 316 18.37 15.28 -7.01
CA TRP A 316 18.57 16.18 -5.88
C TRP A 316 20.04 16.56 -5.82
N GLY A 317 20.31 17.86 -5.77
CA GLY A 317 21.67 18.39 -5.85
C GLY A 317 22.47 18.23 -4.55
N GLU A 318 23.80 18.31 -4.66
CA GLU A 318 24.67 18.34 -3.48
C GLU A 318 24.44 19.63 -2.69
N GLY A 319 24.01 19.50 -1.43
CA GLY A 319 23.76 20.65 -0.55
C GLY A 319 22.39 21.33 -0.68
N GLU A 320 21.49 20.85 -1.55
CA GLU A 320 20.08 21.28 -1.56
C GLU A 320 19.42 20.93 -0.21
N ARG A 321 18.68 21.87 0.40
CA ARG A 321 18.00 21.75 1.71
C ARG A 321 16.61 22.37 1.69
#